data_AF-A0A7K1GH29-F1
#
_entry.id   AF-A0A7K1GH29-F1
#
_cell.length_a   1.000
_cell.length_b   1.000
_cell.length_c   1.000
_cell.angle_alpha   90.00
_cell.angle_beta   90.00
_cell.angle_gamma   90.00
#
_symmetry.space_group_name_H-M   'P 1'
#
loop_
_entity.id
_entity.type
_entity.pdbx_description
1 polymer ?
#
loop_
_entity_poly.entity_id
_entity_poly.type
_entity_poly.pdbx_seq_one_letter_code
_entity_poly.pdbx_strand_id
1 'polypeptide(L)' 'MNKTRISRVGEEIKKELSLVLQRGLKDPRVGFVTVTDVEVS' A
#
# COMPACT_ATOMS: atom_id res chain seq x y z
N MET A 1 12.35 19.66 0.15
CA MET A 1 11.55 18.70 -0.64
C MET A 1 10.07 19.04 -0.52
N ASN A 2 9.35 19.11 -1.64
CA ASN A 2 7.97 19.58 -1.68
C ASN A 2 7.06 18.55 -0.99
N LYS A 3 6.70 18.80 0.29
CA LYS A 3 5.97 17.86 1.17
C LYS A 3 4.70 17.30 0.50
N THR A 4 4.01 18.11 -0.29
CA THR A 4 2.80 17.74 -1.03
C THR A 4 3.02 16.59 -2.02
N ARG A 5 4.21 16.51 -2.64
CA ARG A 5 4.51 15.45 -3.61
C ARG A 5 4.75 14.11 -2.91
N ILE A 6 5.41 14.14 -1.75
CA ILE A 6 5.69 12.95 -0.95
C ILE A 6 4.38 12.36 -0.42
N SER A 7 3.48 13.19 0.11
CA SER A 7 2.16 12.73 0.59
C SER A 7 1.34 12.08 -0.53
N ARG A 8 1.28 12.71 -1.71
CA ARG A 8 0.55 12.15 -2.87
C ARG A 8 1.15 10.82 -3.34
N VAL A 9 2.48 10.71 -3.36
CA VAL A 9 3.16 9.46 -3.74
C VAL A 9 2.85 8.35 -2.72
N GLY A 10 2.87 8.66 -1.42
CA GLY A 10 2.52 7.70 -0.37
C GLY A 10 1.07 7.19 -0.49
N GLU A 11 0.12 8.07 -0.78
CA GLU A 11 -1.28 7.68 -1.00
C GLU A 11 -1.47 6.76 -2.21
N GLU A 12 -0.82 7.08 -3.33
CA GLU A 12 -0.92 6.28 -4.55
C GLU A 12 -0.26 4.90 -4.35
N ILE A 13 0.91 4.85 -3.69
CA ILE A 13 1.56 3.58 -3.31
C ILE A 13 0.63 2.74 -2.43
N LYS A 14 -0.02 3.35 -1.44
CA LYS A 14 -0.93 2.64 -0.54
C LYS A 14 -2.10 1.99 -1.27
N LYS A 15 -2.71 2.70 -2.24
CA LYS A 15 -3.80 2.17 -3.07
C LYS A 15 -3.34 1.00 -3.93
N GLU A 16 -2.21 1.18 -4.62
CA GLU A 16 -1.73 0.19 -5.57
C GLU A 16 -1.24 -1.08 -4.86
N LEU A 17 -0.53 -0.92 -3.74
CA LEU A 17 -0.09 -2.05 -2.91
C LEU A 17 -1.28 -2.83 -2.33
N SER A 18 -2.33 -2.13 -1.89
CA SER A 18 -3.56 -2.76 -1.41
C SER A 18 -4.24 -3.60 -2.49
N LEU A 19 -4.28 -3.10 -3.73
CA LEU A 19 -4.84 -3.81 -4.88
C LEU A 19 -4.02 -5.05 -5.24
N VAL A 20 -2.69 -4.93 -5.22
CA VAL A 20 -1.76 -6.03 -5.51
C VAL A 20 -1.89 -7.13 -4.44
N LEU A 21 -1.92 -6.76 -3.16
CA LEU A 21 -2.08 -7.71 -2.07
C LEU A 21 -3.42 -8.46 -2.15
N GLN A 22 -4.52 -7.76 -2.43
CA GLN A 22 -5.83 -8.41 -2.60
C GLN A 22 -5.89 -9.40 -3.77
N ARG A 23 -5.19 -9.11 -4.88
CA ARG A 23 -5.22 -9.96 -6.07
C ARG A 23 -4.17 -11.08 -6.04
N GLY A 24 -3.02 -10.82 -5.42
CA GLY A 24 -1.85 -11.70 -5.44
C GLY A 24 -1.73 -12.62 -4.23
N LEU A 25 -2.29 -12.25 -3.07
CA LEU A 25 -2.16 -13.05 -1.86
C LEU A 25 -3.23 -14.15 -1.83
N LYS A 26 -2.82 -15.37 -2.21
CA LYS A 26 -3.64 -16.59 -2.15
C LYS A 26 -3.01 -17.63 -1.21
N ASP A 27 -2.55 -17.19 -0.05
CA ASP A 27 -2.07 -18.12 0.96
C ASP A 27 -3.25 -18.57 1.85
N PRO A 28 -3.65 -19.84 1.85
CA PRO A 28 -4.77 -20.33 2.66
C PRO A 28 -4.58 -20.17 4.18
N ARG A 29 -3.36 -19.83 4.64
CA ARG A 29 -3.05 -19.59 6.06
C ARG A 29 -3.11 -18.11 6.44
N VAL A 30 -3.11 -17.22 5.45
CA VAL A 30 -3.15 -15.77 5.64
C VAL A 30 -4.46 -15.28 5.04
N GLY A 31 -5.38 -14.81 5.89
CA GLY A 31 -6.68 -14.32 5.46
C GLY A 31 -6.60 -12.95 4.78
N PHE A 32 -7.45 -12.02 5.21
CA PHE A 32 -7.48 -10.68 4.65
C PHE A 32 -6.35 -9.81 5.21
N VAL A 33 -5.55 -9.20 4.33
CA VAL A 33 -4.43 -8.32 4.68
C VAL A 33 -4.69 -6.91 4.16
N THR A 34 -4.47 -5.92 5.03
CA THR A 34 -4.61 -4.49 4.74
C THR A 34 -3.31 -3.75 5.00
N VAL A 35 -3.03 -2.71 4.22
CA VAL A 35 -1.88 -1.82 4.41
C VAL A 35 -2.22 -0.73 5.43
N THR A 36 -1.57 -0.74 6.58
CA THR A 36 -1.80 0.25 7.66
C THR A 36 -1.09 1.56 7.39
N ASP A 37 0.16 1.54 6.94
CA ASP A 37 0.96 2.75 6.72
C ASP A 37 1.96 2.58 5.57
N VAL A 38 2.38 3.70 4.98
CA VAL A 38 3.39 3.76 3.92
C VAL A 38 4.29 4.97 4.16
N GLU A 39 5.55 4.69 4.47
CA GLU A 39 6.59 5.72 4.66
C GLU A 39 7.41 5.88 3.37
N VAL A 40 7.58 7.12 2.92
CA VAL A 40 8.32 7.46 1.68
C VAL A 40 9.45 8.41 2.06
N SER A 41 10.70 7.96 1.88
CA SER A 41 11.93 8.72 2.16
C SER A 41 12.46 9.47 0.94
#